data_AF-A0A6C0EU50-F1
#
_entry.id   AF-A0A6C0EU50-F1
#
_cell.length_a   1.000
_cell.length_b   1.000
_cell.length_c   1.000
_cell.angle_alpha   90.00
_cell.angle_beta   90.00
_cell.angle_gamma   90.00
#
_symmetry.space_group_name_H-M   'P 1'
#
loop_
_entity.id
_entity.type
_entity.pdbx_description
1 polymer ?
#
loop_
_entity_poly.entity_id
_entity_poly.type
_entity_poly.pdbx_seq_one_letter_code
_entity_poly.pdbx_strand_id
1 'polypeptide(L)'
;MEIEYFSDNNYKYSTALMFSYIKLRKPEKNKININSLDFNLNYNCWENNVKPLDVMNDIKNVKYKEEVKRIKNAEIKYPIIVDLNYNIIDGMHRYVRHILEKKEKINVYIFNKNIMKKFILCKKNEPIIYTLHDIIELYHKNII
;
A
#
# COMPACT_ATOMS: atom_id res chain seq x y z
N MET A 1 20.32 -4.31 -0.32
CA MET A 1 19.11 -3.55 -0.68
C MET A 1 17.93 -4.41 -0.29
N GLU A 2 17.15 -3.98 0.67
CA GLU A 2 15.94 -4.71 1.08
C GLU A 2 14.84 -4.46 0.05
N ILE A 3 14.17 -5.52 -0.40
CA ILE A 3 13.08 -5.41 -1.37
C ILE A 3 11.82 -5.04 -0.59
N GLU A 4 11.27 -3.85 -0.83
CA GLU A 4 9.97 -3.48 -0.28
C GLU A 4 8.86 -4.39 -0.84
N TYR A 5 7.98 -4.84 0.04
CA TYR A 5 6.88 -5.72 -0.32
C TYR A 5 5.61 -5.44 0.49
N PHE A 6 4.48 -5.75 -0.13
CA PHE A 6 3.19 -5.94 0.55
C PHE A 6 2.99 -7.43 0.78
N SER A 7 2.31 -7.84 1.85
CA SER A 7 1.94 -9.24 2.06
C SER A 7 0.49 -9.39 2.47
N ASP A 8 -0.21 -10.34 1.85
CA ASP A 8 -1.54 -10.75 2.28
C ASP A 8 -1.46 -12.05 3.12
N ASN A 9 -2.53 -12.84 3.14
CA ASN A 9 -2.56 -14.13 3.83
C ASN A 9 -1.79 -15.25 3.11
N ASN A 10 -1.48 -15.09 1.83
CA ASN A 10 -0.97 -16.14 0.96
C ASN A 10 0.42 -15.83 0.40
N TYR A 11 0.68 -14.58 0.00
CA TYR A 11 1.83 -14.18 -0.80
C TYR A 11 2.47 -12.88 -0.32
N LYS A 12 3.73 -12.70 -0.71
CA LYS A 12 4.45 -11.42 -0.70
C LYS A 12 4.49 -10.88 -2.12
N TYR A 13 4.28 -9.57 -2.27
CA TYR A 13 4.15 -8.89 -3.54
C TYR A 13 5.12 -7.71 -3.63
N SER A 14 5.80 -7.53 -4.76
CA SER A 14 6.72 -6.41 -4.97
C SER A 14 5.98 -5.10 -5.18
N THR A 15 6.14 -4.14 -4.27
CA THR A 15 5.60 -2.78 -4.42
C THR A 15 6.29 -2.03 -5.57
N ALA A 16 7.58 -2.27 -5.79
CA ALA A 16 8.34 -1.69 -6.90
C ALA A 16 7.75 -2.10 -8.27
N LEU A 17 7.37 -3.37 -8.45
CA LEU A 17 6.71 -3.82 -9.67
C LEU A 17 5.30 -3.22 -9.82
N MET A 18 4.56 -3.01 -8.72
CA MET A 18 3.26 -2.32 -8.75
C MET A 18 3.38 -0.89 -9.25
N PHE A 19 4.34 -0.12 -8.72
CA PHE A 19 4.59 1.26 -9.19
C PHE A 19 5.04 1.30 -10.64
N SER A 20 5.88 0.35 -11.05
CA SER A 20 6.33 0.25 -12.44
C SER A 20 5.17 -0.07 -13.38
N TYR A 21 4.26 -0.97 -12.98
CA TYR A 21 3.02 -1.24 -13.69
C TYR A 21 2.14 0.01 -13.83
N ILE A 22 1.96 0.78 -12.76
CA ILE A 22 1.19 2.03 -12.78
C ILE A 22 1.81 3.02 -13.78
N LYS A 23 3.14 3.17 -13.75
CA LYS A 23 3.86 4.10 -14.63
C LYS A 23 3.72 3.73 -16.10
N LEU A 24 3.81 2.44 -16.44
CA LEU A 24 3.75 1.95 -17.81
C LEU A 24 2.32 1.85 -18.35
N ARG A 25 1.44 1.16 -17.62
CA ARG A 25 0.10 0.82 -18.09
C ARG A 25 -0.91 1.93 -17.85
N LYS A 26 -0.58 2.91 -16.98
CA LYS A 26 -1.44 4.05 -16.62
C LYS A 26 -2.88 3.60 -16.33
N PRO A 27 -3.08 2.65 -15.40
CA PRO A 27 -4.41 2.14 -15.10
C PRO A 27 -5.33 3.28 -14.66
N GLU A 28 -6.63 3.09 -14.87
CA GLU A 28 -7.62 4.09 -14.50
C GLU A 28 -7.60 4.37 -12.99
N LYS A 29 -7.71 5.65 -12.63
CA LYS A 29 -7.84 6.10 -11.25
C LYS A 29 -9.32 6.17 -10.92
N ASN A 30 -9.72 5.49 -9.86
CA ASN A 30 -11.08 5.52 -9.36
C ASN A 30 -11.17 6.51 -8.20
N LYS A 31 -12.29 7.21 -8.07
CA LYS A 31 -12.54 8.11 -6.94
C LYS A 31 -13.64 7.49 -6.08
N ILE A 32 -13.30 7.11 -4.85
CA ILE A 32 -14.21 6.42 -3.92
C ILE A 32 -14.43 7.26 -2.67
N ASN A 33 -15.50 6.97 -1.93
CA ASN A 33 -15.76 7.59 -0.63
C ASN A 33 -14.74 7.08 0.39
N ILE A 34 -14.18 7.97 1.21
CA ILE A 34 -13.12 7.60 2.16
C ILE A 34 -13.59 6.55 3.18
N ASN A 35 -14.86 6.63 3.58
CA ASN A 35 -15.46 5.74 4.58
C ASN A 35 -15.56 4.29 4.11
N SER A 36 -15.46 4.01 2.80
CA SER A 36 -15.44 2.63 2.31
C SER A 36 -14.15 1.89 2.68
N LEU A 37 -13.16 2.60 3.24
CA LEU A 37 -11.86 2.06 3.63
C LEU A 37 -11.70 1.92 5.15
N ASP A 38 -12.68 2.34 5.97
CA ASP A 38 -12.51 2.53 7.43
C ASP A 38 -12.08 1.26 8.17
N PHE A 39 -12.46 0.09 7.68
CA PHE A 39 -12.04 -1.18 8.26
C PHE A 39 -10.51 -1.35 8.27
N ASN A 40 -9.80 -0.71 7.34
CA ASN A 40 -8.34 -0.74 7.26
C ASN A 40 -7.65 -0.08 8.46
N LEU A 41 -8.33 0.83 9.18
CA LEU A 41 -7.76 1.53 10.34
C LEU A 41 -7.45 0.57 11.51
N ASN A 42 -8.05 -0.62 11.50
CA ASN A 42 -7.92 -1.62 12.56
C ASN A 42 -6.80 -2.63 12.32
N TYR A 43 -6.13 -2.60 11.16
CA TYR A 43 -5.02 -3.50 10.86
C TYR A 43 -3.71 -3.00 11.44
N ASN A 44 -2.90 -3.92 11.96
CA ASN A 44 -1.54 -3.63 12.38
C ASN A 44 -0.62 -3.60 11.14
N CYS A 45 -0.63 -2.49 10.42
CA CYS A 45 0.07 -2.38 9.13
C CYS A 45 1.31 -1.48 9.17
N TRP A 46 1.57 -0.78 10.28
CA TRP A 46 2.75 0.04 10.45
C TRP A 46 3.81 -0.64 11.30
N GLU A 47 4.99 -0.04 11.34
CA GLU A 47 6.13 -0.55 12.09
C GLU A 47 5.74 -0.80 13.55
N ASN A 48 6.33 -1.85 14.15
CA ASN A 48 6.03 -2.29 15.51
C ASN A 48 4.56 -2.70 15.74
N ASN A 49 3.90 -3.22 14.70
CA ASN A 49 2.55 -3.79 14.79
C ASN A 49 1.51 -2.74 15.26
N VAL A 50 1.66 -1.49 14.79
CA VAL A 50 0.83 -0.34 15.16
C VAL A 50 -0.38 -0.22 14.23
N LYS A 51 -1.55 0.09 14.82
CA LYS A 51 -2.79 0.39 14.09
C LYS A 51 -2.87 1.87 13.73
N PRO A 52 -3.35 2.20 12.51
CA PRO A 52 -3.67 3.58 12.16
C PRO A 52 -4.64 4.26 13.14
N LEU A 53 -5.66 3.55 13.61
CA LEU A 53 -6.65 4.09 14.54
C LEU A 53 -6.02 4.55 15.87
N ASP A 54 -5.07 3.78 16.40
CA ASP A 54 -4.39 4.11 17.66
C ASP A 54 -3.58 5.40 17.53
N VAL A 55 -2.90 5.59 16.39
CA VAL A 55 -2.14 6.81 16.09
C VAL A 55 -3.06 8.01 15.90
N MET A 56 -4.20 7.82 15.23
CA MET A 56 -5.16 8.90 15.02
C MET A 56 -5.78 9.37 16.35
N ASN A 57 -6.10 8.43 17.25
CA ASN A 57 -6.68 8.73 18.55
C ASN A 57 -5.68 9.41 19.50
N ASP A 58 -4.38 9.17 19.33
CA ASP A 58 -3.33 9.72 20.20
C ASP A 58 -2.16 10.34 19.41
N ILE A 59 -2.49 11.24 18.47
CA ILE A 59 -1.55 11.86 17.52
C ILE A 59 -0.44 12.70 18.17
N LYS A 60 -0.58 13.03 19.46
CA LYS A 60 0.40 13.81 20.24
C LYS A 60 1.37 12.90 21.02
N ASN A 61 1.12 11.60 21.06
CA ASN A 61 1.97 10.66 21.79
C ASN A 61 3.34 10.54 21.15
N VAL A 62 4.39 10.61 21.98
CA VAL A 62 5.78 10.44 21.56
C VAL A 62 6.02 9.06 20.91
N LYS A 63 5.30 8.03 21.36
CA LYS A 63 5.33 6.67 20.79
C LYS A 63 5.07 6.66 19.28
N TYR A 64 4.19 7.54 18.81
CA TYR A 64 3.75 7.58 17.40
C TYR A 64 4.43 8.66 16.58
N LYS A 65 5.47 9.33 17.11
CA LYS A 65 6.10 10.50 16.49
C LYS A 65 6.51 10.26 15.03
N GLU A 66 7.11 9.11 14.72
CA GLU A 66 7.55 8.80 13.35
C GLU A 66 6.37 8.53 12.41
N GLU A 67 5.35 7.79 12.85
CA GLU A 67 4.12 7.59 12.08
C GLU A 67 3.40 8.91 11.80
N VAL A 68 3.28 9.77 12.82
CA VAL A 68 2.71 11.12 12.69
C VAL A 68 3.50 11.98 11.71
N LYS A 69 4.83 11.91 11.72
CA LYS A 69 5.69 12.59 10.76
C LYS A 69 5.45 12.08 9.33
N ARG A 70 5.35 10.76 9.14
CA ARG A 70 5.04 10.15 7.83
C ARG A 70 3.66 10.56 7.34
N ILE A 71 2.64 10.56 8.20
CA ILE A 71 1.30 11.05 7.87
C ILE A 71 1.37 12.50 7.39
N LYS A 72 2.00 13.40 8.15
CA LYS A 72 2.12 14.83 7.81
C LYS A 72 2.85 15.08 6.49
N ASN A 73 3.85 14.26 6.18
CA ASN A 73 4.66 14.39 4.96
C ASN A 73 4.04 13.67 3.74
N ALA A 74 3.02 12.82 3.92
CA ALA A 74 2.45 12.02 2.85
C ALA A 74 1.71 12.88 1.82
N GLU A 75 2.12 12.90 0.57
CA GLU A 75 1.46 13.71 -0.47
C GLU A 75 0.10 13.12 -0.91
N ILE A 76 -0.99 13.80 -0.57
CA ILE A 76 -2.37 13.33 -0.85
C ILE A 76 -2.81 13.45 -2.32
N LYS A 77 -2.04 14.14 -3.16
CA LYS A 77 -2.33 14.27 -4.59
C LYS A 77 -2.17 12.95 -5.36
N TYR A 78 -1.40 12.01 -4.80
CA TYR A 78 -1.16 10.70 -5.41
C TYR A 78 -2.20 9.68 -4.95
N PRO A 79 -2.75 8.85 -5.88
CA PRO A 79 -3.66 7.78 -5.50
C PRO A 79 -3.01 6.75 -4.58
N ILE A 80 -3.83 6.09 -3.76
CA ILE A 80 -3.44 4.88 -3.01
C ILE A 80 -3.70 3.62 -3.85
N ILE A 81 -3.16 2.47 -3.44
CA ILE A 81 -3.40 1.18 -4.11
C ILE A 81 -4.27 0.31 -3.21
N VAL A 82 -5.36 -0.22 -3.76
CA VAL A 82 -6.28 -1.12 -3.06
C VAL A 82 -6.56 -2.37 -3.88
N ASP A 83 -6.95 -3.46 -3.22
CA ASP A 83 -7.51 -4.63 -3.91
C ASP A 83 -9.02 -4.47 -4.18
N LEU A 84 -9.66 -5.50 -4.78
CA LEU A 84 -11.10 -5.51 -5.04
C LEU A 84 -11.98 -5.51 -3.77
N ASN A 85 -11.42 -5.90 -2.62
CA ASN A 85 -12.10 -5.87 -1.34
C ASN A 85 -11.80 -4.58 -0.57
N TYR A 86 -11.17 -3.60 -1.23
CA TYR A 86 -10.75 -2.32 -0.64
C TYR A 86 -9.69 -2.43 0.47
N ASN A 87 -8.96 -3.55 0.54
CA ASN A 87 -7.78 -3.63 1.41
C ASN A 87 -6.71 -2.69 0.86
N ILE A 88 -6.15 -1.83 1.71
CA ILE A 88 -5.07 -0.93 1.32
C ILE A 88 -3.77 -1.73 1.17
N ILE A 89 -3.27 -1.79 -0.05
CA ILE A 89 -1.99 -2.44 -0.40
C ILE A 89 -0.83 -1.47 -0.15
N ASP A 90 -0.99 -0.22 -0.59
CA ASP A 90 -0.01 0.86 -0.39
C ASP A 90 -0.70 2.20 -0.16
N GLY A 91 -0.09 3.05 0.67
CA GLY A 91 -0.53 4.41 0.91
C GLY A 91 -1.37 4.61 2.17
N MET A 92 -1.23 3.76 3.18
CA MET A 92 -1.96 3.91 4.46
C MET A 92 -1.74 5.29 5.10
N HIS A 93 -0.51 5.83 5.10
CA HIS A 93 -0.24 7.19 5.61
C HIS A 93 -0.98 8.27 4.81
N ARG A 94 -1.08 8.13 3.48
CA ARG A 94 -1.86 9.04 2.62
C ARG A 94 -3.34 8.95 2.95
N TYR A 95 -3.87 7.73 3.15
CA TYR A 95 -5.26 7.52 3.53
C TYR A 95 -5.59 8.21 4.86
N VAL A 96 -4.80 7.95 5.91
CA VAL A 96 -4.99 8.59 7.22
C VAL A 96 -4.91 10.12 7.12
N ARG A 97 -3.98 10.65 6.33
CA ARG A 97 -3.92 12.10 6.10
C ARG A 97 -5.19 12.66 5.44
N HIS A 98 -5.81 11.95 4.50
CA HIS A 98 -7.09 12.38 3.92
C HIS A 98 -8.19 12.47 4.98
N ILE A 99 -8.22 11.53 5.93
CA ILE A 99 -9.19 11.56 7.04
C ILE A 99 -8.95 12.79 7.93
N LEU A 100 -7.69 13.03 8.32
CA LEU A 100 -7.32 14.18 9.15
C LEU A 100 -7.62 15.53 8.48
N GLU A 101 -7.51 15.59 7.16
CA GLU A 101 -7.91 16.76 6.35
C GLU A 101 -9.41 16.82 6.02
N LYS A 102 -10.23 15.92 6.61
CA LYS A 102 -11.69 15.84 6.44
C LYS A 102 -12.11 15.74 4.96
N LYS A 103 -11.35 14.99 4.15
CA LYS A 103 -11.71 14.72 2.74
C LYS A 103 -12.80 13.66 2.69
N GLU A 104 -13.80 13.85 1.85
CA GLU A 104 -14.87 12.86 1.65
C GLU A 104 -14.49 11.74 0.67
N LYS A 105 -13.56 12.04 -0.24
CA LYS A 105 -13.19 11.14 -1.35
C LYS A 105 -11.69 11.04 -1.51
N ILE A 106 -11.24 9.88 -2.00
CA ILE A 106 -9.84 9.57 -2.26
C ILE A 106 -9.68 8.92 -3.64
N ASN A 107 -8.58 9.24 -4.32
CA ASN A 107 -8.23 8.58 -5.58
C ASN A 107 -7.52 7.26 -5.29
N VAL A 108 -7.87 6.20 -6.00
CA VAL A 108 -7.32 4.85 -5.82
C VAL A 108 -7.00 4.19 -7.16
N TYR A 109 -5.97 3.35 -7.18
CA TYR A 109 -5.83 2.28 -8.17
C TYR A 109 -6.39 1.00 -7.58
N ILE A 110 -7.25 0.30 -8.33
CA ILE A 110 -7.87 -0.95 -7.91
C ILE A 110 -7.18 -2.11 -8.62
N PHE A 111 -6.49 -2.96 -7.86
CA PHE A 111 -5.79 -4.11 -8.38
C PHE A 111 -6.60 -5.38 -8.15
N ASN A 112 -7.10 -5.96 -9.25
CA ASN A 112 -7.76 -7.26 -9.19
C ASN A 112 -6.75 -8.41 -9.04
N LYS A 113 -7.27 -9.61 -8.78
CA LYS A 113 -6.44 -10.82 -8.61
C LYS A 113 -5.51 -11.09 -9.78
N ASN A 114 -5.92 -10.79 -11.01
CA ASN A 114 -5.09 -11.00 -12.21
C ASN A 114 -3.93 -10.02 -12.28
N ILE A 115 -4.16 -8.76 -11.88
CA ILE A 115 -3.10 -7.75 -11.75
C ILE A 115 -2.16 -8.13 -10.60
N MET A 116 -2.68 -8.48 -9.43
CA MET A 116 -1.89 -8.85 -8.24
C MET A 116 -0.93 -10.00 -8.49
N LYS A 117 -1.35 -11.03 -9.24
CA LYS A 117 -0.50 -12.19 -9.58
C LYS A 117 0.81 -11.81 -10.29
N LYS A 118 0.83 -10.68 -10.99
CA LYS A 118 2.03 -10.20 -11.72
C LYS A 118 3.16 -9.77 -10.79
N PHE A 119 2.84 -9.52 -9.53
CA PHE A 119 3.76 -8.94 -8.55
C PHE A 119 4.18 -9.93 -7.47
N ILE A 120 3.72 -11.18 -7.53
CA ILE A 120 4.07 -12.20 -6.53
C ILE A 120 5.58 -12.43 -6.53
N LEU A 121 6.19 -12.30 -5.36
CA LEU A 121 7.57 -12.68 -5.10
C LEU A 121 7.62 -14.14 -4.64
N CYS A 122 6.98 -14.44 -3.52
CA CYS A 122 6.95 -15.80 -2.93
C CYS A 122 5.70 -15.97 -2.05
N LYS A 123 5.54 -17.16 -1.45
CA LYS A 123 4.48 -17.36 -0.44
C LYS A 123 4.80 -16.57 0.84
N LYS A 124 3.77 -16.27 1.63
CA LYS A 124 3.87 -15.46 2.86
C LYS A 124 4.98 -15.93 3.82
N ASN A 125 5.09 -17.24 4.03
CA ASN A 125 6.02 -17.82 5.00
C ASN A 125 7.40 -18.15 4.40
N GLU A 126 7.62 -17.85 3.13
CA GLU A 126 8.89 -18.11 2.45
C GLU A 126 9.78 -16.86 2.49
N PRO A 127 11.11 -17.01 2.59
CA PRO A 127 12.02 -15.89 2.44
C PRO A 127 11.98 -15.34 1.01
N ILE A 128 12.19 -14.04 0.85
CA ILE A 128 12.38 -13.44 -0.47
C ILE A 128 13.83 -13.71 -0.89
N ILE A 129 14.02 -14.55 -1.90
CA ILE A 129 15.36 -14.93 -2.42
C ILE A 129 15.70 -14.27 -3.75
N TYR A 130 14.92 -13.27 -4.17
CA TYR A 130 15.11 -12.58 -5.45
C TYR A 130 16.32 -11.63 -5.39
N THR A 131 17.17 -11.74 -6.39
CA THR A 131 18.18 -10.74 -6.73
C THR A 131 17.55 -9.60 -7.53
N LEU A 132 18.28 -8.50 -7.71
CA LEU A 132 17.86 -7.42 -8.61
C LEU A 132 17.62 -7.93 -10.04
N HIS A 133 18.45 -8.88 -10.50
CA HIS A 133 18.32 -9.47 -11.83
C HIS A 133 16.98 -10.21 -11.97
N ASP A 134 16.60 -11.01 -10.96
CA ASP A 134 15.34 -11.74 -10.97
C ASP A 134 14.12 -10.80 -10.99
N ILE A 135 14.19 -9.66 -10.29
CA ILE A 135 13.13 -8.63 -10.32
C ILE A 135 13.02 -8.00 -11.71
N ILE A 136 14.15 -7.75 -12.38
CA ILE A 136 14.17 -7.24 -13.76
C ILE A 136 13.55 -8.26 -14.71
N GLU A 137 13.89 -9.54 -14.59
CA GLU A 137 13.25 -10.59 -15.40
C GLU A 137 11.75 -10.70 -15.16
N LEU A 138 11.30 -10.66 -13.90
CA LEU A 138 9.87 -10.64 -13.56
C LEU A 138 9.17 -9.43 -14.18
N TYR A 139 9.81 -8.26 -14.18
CA TYR A 139 9.28 -7.07 -14.81
C TYR A 139 9.07 -7.28 -16.32
N HIS A 140 10.09 -7.79 -17.02
CA HIS A 140 9.99 -8.07 -18.46
C HIS A 140 8.93 -9.12 -18.78
N LYS A 141 8.77 -10.15 -17.95
CA LYS A 141 7.83 -11.24 -18.19
C LYS A 141 6.37 -10.87 -17.91
N ASN A 142 6.13 -10.10 -16.84
CA ASN A 142 4.77 -9.92 -16.31
C ASN A 142 4.17 -8.55 -16.62
N ILE A 143 5.02 -7.54 -16.85
CA ILE A 143 4.60 -6.13 -16.93
C ILE A 143 4.65 -5.58 -18.35
N ILE A 144 5.68 -5.92 -19.13
CA ILE A 144 5.78 -5.60 -20.57
C ILE A 144 4.91 -6.59 -21.36
#